data_AF-A0A7X9AYB9-F1
#
_entry.id   AF-A0A7X9AYB9-F1
#
_cell.length_a   1.000
_cell.length_b   1.000
_cell.length_c   1.000
_cell.angle_alpha   90.00
_cell.angle_beta   90.00
_cell.angle_gamma   90.00
#
_symmetry.space_group_name_H-M   'P 1'
#
loop_
_entity.id
_entity.type
_entity.pdbx_description
1 polymer ?
#
loop_
_entity_poly.entity_id
_entity_poly.type
_entity_poly.pdbx_seq_one_letter_code
_entity_poly.pdbx_strand_id
1 'polypeptide(L)'
;MRHKSMYQNSVAISKWYWLLIFVFAASSLLRAQEFNRVYHSISEAKAVALVNNRPLLVVLGSAICPHCDNFDNRVFNTDAFLAYAAAKRIVLYHQRDDGSLRRQVMRDYQRKAGMETVLPVIFMFKVRAGADLTSDDSTALIPTQVD
;
A
#
# COMPACT_ATOMS: atom_id res chain seq x y z
N MET A 1 16.67 -70.77 -6.70
CA MET A 1 16.38 -69.56 -7.50
C MET A 1 16.00 -68.44 -6.55
N ARG A 2 16.81 -67.37 -6.46
CA ARG A 2 16.59 -66.21 -5.59
C ARG A 2 15.79 -65.15 -6.36
N HIS A 3 14.58 -64.81 -5.91
CA HIS A 3 13.91 -63.59 -6.37
C HIS A 3 14.29 -62.43 -5.44
N LYS A 4 14.90 -61.39 -6.02
CA LYS A 4 15.25 -60.13 -5.36
C LYS A 4 14.00 -59.25 -5.21
N SER A 5 13.92 -58.65 -4.03
CA SER A 5 13.18 -57.47 -3.61
C SER A 5 12.79 -56.49 -4.71
N MET A 6 11.50 -56.15 -4.75
CA MET A 6 10.97 -54.99 -5.45
C MET A 6 10.66 -53.92 -4.39
N TYR A 7 11.57 -52.96 -4.24
CA TYR A 7 11.43 -51.82 -3.33
C TYR A 7 10.22 -50.96 -3.73
N GLN A 8 9.16 -50.98 -2.92
CA GLN A 8 8.12 -49.96 -2.92
C GLN A 8 8.70 -48.68 -2.30
N ASN A 9 9.09 -47.72 -3.14
CA ASN A 9 9.38 -46.36 -2.69
C ASN A 9 8.06 -45.63 -2.45
N SER A 10 7.43 -45.89 -1.31
CA SER A 10 6.35 -45.06 -0.78
C SER A 10 6.98 -43.74 -0.30
N VAL A 11 6.75 -42.65 -1.03
CA VAL A 11 7.11 -41.30 -0.56
C VAL A 11 6.31 -41.04 0.72
N ALA A 12 6.96 -41.18 1.87
CA ALA A 12 6.40 -40.81 3.16
C ALA A 12 6.31 -39.28 3.21
N ILE A 13 5.19 -38.73 2.73
CA ILE A 13 4.86 -37.31 2.88
C ILE A 13 4.67 -37.08 4.38
N SER A 14 5.70 -36.53 5.02
CA SER A 14 5.72 -36.32 6.46
C SER A 14 4.66 -35.28 6.86
N LYS A 15 4.01 -35.45 8.02
CA LYS A 15 3.03 -34.49 8.58
C LYS A 15 3.54 -33.04 8.62
N TRP A 16 4.86 -32.86 8.66
CA TRP A 16 5.55 -31.57 8.61
C TRP A 16 5.37 -30.83 7.29
N TYR A 17 5.24 -31.56 6.18
CA TYR A 17 5.05 -30.98 4.84
C TYR A 17 3.72 -30.23 4.74
N TRP A 18 2.65 -30.80 5.31
CA TRP A 18 1.33 -30.17 5.35
C TRP A 18 1.31 -28.93 6.27
N LEU A 19 2.00 -28.98 7.41
CA LEU A 19 2.16 -27.84 8.31
C LEU A 19 2.88 -26.67 7.64
N LEU A 20 3.95 -26.94 6.88
CA LEU A 20 4.69 -25.92 6.14
C LEU A 20 3.85 -25.27 5.03
N ILE A 21 3.07 -26.06 4.29
CA ILE A 21 2.17 -25.54 3.24
C ILE A 21 1.10 -24.60 3.85
N PHE A 22 0.51 -24.98 4.98
CA PHE A 22 -0.49 -24.15 5.65
C PHE A 22 0.09 -22.82 6.15
N VAL A 23 1.29 -22.83 6.74
CA VAL A 23 1.98 -21.60 7.20
C VAL A 23 2.30 -20.68 6.03
N PHE A 24 2.77 -21.23 4.91
CA PHE A 24 3.09 -20.44 3.73
C PHE A 24 1.84 -19.79 3.11
N ALA A 25 0.73 -20.53 3.00
CA ALA A 25 -0.54 -20.01 2.48
C ALA A 25 -1.17 -18.93 3.39
N ALA A 26 -1.06 -19.06 4.72
CA ALA A 26 -1.56 -18.03 5.63
C ALA A 26 -0.78 -16.71 5.50
N SER A 27 0.55 -16.78 5.33
CA SER A 27 1.39 -15.59 5.18
C SER A 27 1.16 -14.83 3.86
N SER A 28 0.80 -15.52 2.77
CA SER A 28 0.49 -14.88 1.49
C SER A 28 -0.88 -14.19 1.49
N LEU A 29 -1.88 -14.74 2.19
CA LEU A 29 -3.18 -14.10 2.39
C LEU A 29 -3.06 -12.82 3.23
N LEU A 30 -2.28 -12.84 4.31
CA LEU A 30 -2.03 -11.64 5.14
C LEU A 30 -1.38 -10.53 4.30
N ARG A 31 -0.39 -10.87 3.48
CA ARG A 31 0.30 -9.90 2.59
C ARG A 31 -0.57 -9.36 1.47
N ALA A 32 -1.66 -10.04 1.10
CA ALA A 32 -2.60 -9.55 0.11
C ALA A 32 -3.57 -8.52 0.72
N GLN A 33 -3.94 -8.68 2.00
CA GLN A 33 -4.82 -7.75 2.70
C GLN A 33 -4.21 -6.36 2.85
N GLU A 34 -2.88 -6.24 2.94
CA GLU A 34 -2.18 -4.96 3.04
C GLU A 34 -2.47 -4.00 1.88
N PHE A 35 -2.81 -4.52 0.69
CA PHE A 35 -3.08 -3.72 -0.52
C PHE A 35 -4.57 -3.62 -0.87
N ASN A 36 -5.44 -4.30 -0.11
CA ASN A 36 -6.90 -4.27 -0.30
C ASN A 36 -7.59 -3.34 0.71
N ARG A 37 -6.90 -2.30 1.17
CA ARG A 37 -7.43 -1.32 2.11
C ARG A 37 -6.87 0.07 1.84
N VAL A 38 -7.61 1.07 2.31
CA VAL A 38 -7.17 2.46 2.36
C VAL A 38 -6.68 2.76 3.77
N TYR A 39 -5.49 3.35 3.86
CA TYR A 39 -4.89 3.77 5.12
C TYR A 39 -5.31 5.19 5.46
N HIS A 40 -5.59 5.43 6.74
CA HIS A 40 -5.91 6.76 7.28
C HIS A 40 -4.79 7.33 8.18
N SER A 41 -3.79 6.50 8.50
CA SER A 41 -2.52 6.89 9.11
C SER A 41 -1.43 6.88 8.04
N ILE A 42 -0.71 8.00 7.90
CA ILE A 42 0.33 8.13 6.87
C ILE A 42 1.61 7.41 7.30
N SER A 43 1.89 7.34 8.60
CA SER A 43 2.96 6.56 9.19
C SER A 43 2.78 5.07 8.93
N GLU A 44 1.58 4.52 9.13
CA GLU A 44 1.26 3.12 8.79
C GLU A 44 1.40 2.87 7.28
N ALA A 45 0.85 3.76 6.44
CA ALA A 45 0.94 3.63 4.99
C ALA A 45 2.41 3.66 4.51
N LYS A 46 3.23 4.54 5.07
CA LYS A 46 4.68 4.60 4.79
C LYS A 46 5.38 3.31 5.18
N ALA A 47 5.08 2.76 6.36
CA ALA A 47 5.70 1.53 6.84
C ALA A 47 5.41 0.36 5.89
N VAL A 48 4.15 0.22 5.45
CA VAL A 48 3.75 -0.84 4.51
C VAL A 48 4.39 -0.64 3.13
N ALA A 49 4.40 0.59 2.63
CA ALA A 49 5.03 0.93 1.35
C ALA A 49 6.54 0.62 1.36
N LEU A 50 7.24 1.00 2.43
CA LEU A 50 8.68 0.78 2.58
C LEU A 50 9.02 -0.71 2.70
N VAL A 51 8.39 -1.44 3.62
CA VAL A 51 8.66 -2.87 3.87
C VAL A 51 8.39 -3.72 2.63
N ASN A 52 7.38 -3.35 1.84
CA ASN A 52 7.01 -4.10 0.63
C ASN A 52 7.69 -3.57 -0.65
N ASN A 53 8.48 -2.49 -0.56
CA ASN A 53 9.06 -1.78 -1.69
C ASN A 53 8.00 -1.49 -2.77
N ARG A 54 6.94 -0.79 -2.36
CA ARG A 54 5.77 -0.48 -3.19
C ARG A 54 5.45 1.02 -3.17
N PRO A 55 4.87 1.55 -4.26
CA PRO A 55 4.54 2.96 -4.32
C PRO A 55 3.38 3.29 -3.37
N LEU A 56 3.42 4.50 -2.83
CA LEU A 56 2.41 5.07 -1.94
C LEU A 56 1.63 6.14 -2.71
N LEU A 57 0.36 5.86 -3.01
CA LEU A 57 -0.56 6.82 -3.58
C LEU A 57 -1.19 7.64 -2.46
N VAL A 58 -0.89 8.94 -2.44
CA VAL A 58 -1.40 9.91 -1.48
C VAL A 58 -2.48 10.73 -2.16
N VAL A 59 -3.69 10.69 -1.61
CA VAL A 59 -4.81 11.53 -2.02
C VAL A 59 -5.22 12.42 -0.87
N LEU A 60 -5.08 13.73 -1.06
CA LEU A 60 -5.42 14.74 -0.07
C LEU A 60 -6.51 15.67 -0.61
N GLY A 61 -7.61 15.76 0.12
CA GLY A 61 -8.78 16.55 -0.25
C GLY A 61 -9.16 17.55 0.82
N SER A 62 -10.41 18.01 0.74
CA SER A 62 -11.10 18.81 1.76
C SER A 62 -12.50 18.24 1.95
N ALA A 63 -13.08 18.29 3.15
CA ALA A 63 -14.47 17.89 3.36
C ALA A 63 -15.50 18.76 2.60
N ILE A 64 -15.13 20.00 2.26
CA ILE A 64 -15.95 20.97 1.52
C ILE A 64 -15.46 21.11 0.07
N CYS A 65 -15.31 20.00 -0.65
CA CYS A 65 -14.77 19.98 -2.00
C CYS A 65 -15.57 19.07 -2.93
N PRO A 66 -16.48 19.63 -3.75
CA PRO A 66 -17.31 18.84 -4.66
C PRO A 66 -16.50 18.04 -5.71
N HIS A 67 -15.37 18.58 -6.18
CA HIS A 67 -14.47 17.85 -7.08
C HIS A 67 -13.85 16.62 -6.41
N CYS A 68 -13.54 16.76 -5.13
CA CYS A 68 -13.07 15.67 -4.32
C CYS A 68 -14.17 14.62 -4.16
N ASP A 69 -15.41 15.02 -3.88
CA ASP A 69 -16.54 14.08 -3.72
C ASP A 69 -16.80 13.31 -5.02
N ASN A 70 -16.69 13.99 -6.15
CA ASN A 70 -16.82 13.37 -7.46
C ASN A 70 -15.69 12.34 -7.70
N PHE A 71 -14.44 12.70 -7.41
CA PHE A 71 -13.30 11.79 -7.53
C PHE A 71 -13.46 10.55 -6.64
N ASP A 72 -13.87 10.73 -5.38
CA ASP A 72 -14.06 9.63 -4.44
C ASP A 72 -15.14 8.66 -4.93
N ASN A 73 -16.29 9.19 -5.33
CA ASN A 73 -17.45 8.40 -5.71
C ASN A 73 -17.30 7.73 -7.08
N ARG A 74 -16.54 8.32 -8.00
CA ARG A 74 -16.45 7.82 -9.38
C ARG A 74 -15.15 7.12 -9.71
N VAL A 75 -14.13 7.30 -8.89
CA VAL A 75 -12.80 6.72 -9.12
C VAL A 75 -12.33 5.99 -7.87
N PHE A 76 -12.00 6.72 -6.81
CA PHE A 76 -11.18 6.19 -5.71
C PHE A 76 -11.86 5.07 -4.92
N ASN A 77 -13.14 5.22 -4.57
CA ASN A 77 -13.88 4.24 -3.78
C ASN A 77 -14.58 3.18 -4.64
N THR A 78 -14.31 3.12 -5.94
CA THR A 78 -14.91 2.09 -6.81
C THR A 78 -14.19 0.76 -6.63
N ASP A 79 -14.93 -0.35 -6.65
CA ASP A 79 -14.37 -1.70 -6.59
C ASP A 79 -13.32 -1.93 -7.68
N ALA A 80 -13.53 -1.38 -8.87
CA ALA A 80 -12.59 -1.48 -9.98
C ALA A 80 -11.23 -0.83 -9.66
N PHE A 81 -11.23 0.37 -9.08
CA PHE A 81 -9.99 1.05 -8.70
C PHE A 81 -9.30 0.35 -7.53
N LEU A 82 -10.05 -0.05 -6.49
CA LEU A 82 -9.49 -0.75 -5.34
C LEU A 82 -8.90 -2.11 -5.75
N ALA A 83 -9.58 -2.86 -6.61
CA ALA A 83 -9.07 -4.11 -7.18
C ALA A 83 -7.81 -3.88 -8.03
N TYR A 84 -7.78 -2.81 -8.82
CA TYR A 84 -6.59 -2.42 -9.59
C TYR A 84 -5.41 -2.09 -8.68
N ALA A 85 -5.62 -1.26 -7.66
CA ALA A 85 -4.58 -0.89 -6.69
C ALA A 85 -4.04 -2.12 -5.95
N ALA A 86 -4.92 -3.03 -5.53
CA ALA A 86 -4.55 -4.29 -4.90
C ALA A 86 -3.71 -5.17 -5.84
N ALA A 87 -4.15 -5.36 -7.09
CA ALA A 87 -3.44 -6.15 -8.10
C ALA A 87 -2.07 -5.56 -8.45
N LYS A 88 -1.95 -4.23 -8.48
CA LYS A 88 -0.68 -3.51 -8.68
C LYS A 88 0.13 -3.35 -7.40
N ARG A 89 -0.42 -3.74 -6.25
CA ARG A 89 0.17 -3.59 -4.92
C ARG A 89 0.59 -2.13 -4.65
N ILE A 90 -0.32 -1.21 -4.91
CA ILE A 90 -0.17 0.21 -4.58
C ILE A 90 -0.71 0.41 -3.18
N VAL A 91 0.06 1.05 -2.30
CA VAL A 91 -0.43 1.41 -0.96
C VAL A 91 -1.25 2.70 -1.09
N LEU A 92 -2.48 2.68 -0.58
CA LEU A 92 -3.41 3.80 -0.70
C LEU A 92 -3.51 4.57 0.62
N TYR A 93 -3.23 5.87 0.60
CA TYR A 93 -3.52 6.77 1.72
C TYR A 93 -4.47 7.88 1.26
N HIS A 94 -5.54 8.09 2.01
CA HIS A 94 -6.56 9.08 1.69
C HIS A 94 -7.01 9.86 2.92
N GLN A 95 -6.97 11.20 2.83
CA GLN A 95 -7.44 12.07 3.91
C GLN A 95 -8.10 13.35 3.38
N ARG A 96 -9.21 13.75 4.03
CA ARG A 96 -9.99 14.96 3.73
C ARG A 96 -9.79 16.07 4.75
N ASP A 97 -9.43 15.72 5.97
CA ASP A 97 -9.46 16.66 7.11
C ASP A 97 -8.07 17.08 7.57
N ASP A 98 -7.02 16.72 6.83
CA ASP A 98 -5.65 17.12 7.14
C ASP A 98 -5.17 18.29 6.26
N GLY A 99 -5.63 19.47 6.63
CA GLY A 99 -5.27 20.70 5.91
C GLY A 99 -3.79 21.07 6.04
N SER A 100 -3.09 20.68 7.10
CA SER A 100 -1.68 21.04 7.31
C SER A 100 -0.76 20.16 6.46
N LEU A 101 -0.95 18.84 6.46
CA LEU A 101 -0.24 17.92 5.56
C LEU A 101 -0.49 18.27 4.10
N ARG A 102 -1.74 18.52 3.72
CA ARG A 102 -2.11 18.94 2.37
C ARG A 102 -1.35 20.19 1.93
N ARG A 103 -1.32 21.23 2.78
CA ARG A 103 -0.58 22.46 2.47
C ARG A 103 0.92 22.20 2.35
N GLN A 104 1.50 21.33 3.18
CA GLN A 104 2.92 20.99 3.09
C GLN A 104 3.23 20.27 1.77
N VAL A 105 2.49 19.23 1.43
CA VAL A 105 2.66 18.48 0.17
C VAL A 105 2.51 19.40 -1.04
N MET A 106 1.51 20.28 -1.05
CA MET A 106 1.36 21.26 -2.14
C MET A 106 2.56 22.21 -2.24
N ARG A 107 3.06 22.73 -1.11
CA ARG A 107 4.26 23.59 -1.11
C ARG A 107 5.49 22.88 -1.68
N ASP A 108 5.71 21.62 -1.31
CA ASP A 108 6.93 20.90 -1.63
C ASP A 108 6.94 20.36 -3.07
N TYR A 109 5.79 19.90 -3.57
CA TYR A 109 5.73 19.11 -4.81
C TYR A 109 5.00 19.79 -5.95
N GLN A 110 4.01 20.63 -5.68
CA GLN A 110 3.08 21.09 -6.72
C GLN A 110 3.78 21.85 -7.86
N ARG A 111 4.65 22.82 -7.52
CA ARG A 111 5.39 23.60 -8.53
C ARG A 111 6.30 22.71 -9.37
N LYS A 112 7.00 21.77 -8.73
CA LYS A 112 7.89 20.84 -9.42
C LYS A 112 7.11 19.90 -10.36
N ALA A 113 5.88 19.56 -9.98
CA ALA A 113 4.98 18.74 -10.79
C ALA A 113 4.24 19.52 -11.89
N GLY A 114 4.41 20.85 -11.98
CA GLY A 114 3.69 21.68 -12.95
C GLY A 114 2.16 21.68 -12.75
N MET A 115 1.71 21.43 -11.52
CA MET A 115 0.29 21.28 -11.19
C MET A 115 -0.35 22.60 -10.75
N GLU A 116 -1.62 22.78 -11.09
CA GLU A 116 -2.45 23.86 -10.54
C GLU A 116 -2.92 23.54 -9.11
N THR A 117 -3.34 24.56 -8.37
CA THR A 117 -3.89 24.43 -7.00
C THR A 117 -5.33 23.92 -7.03
N VAL A 118 -5.57 22.74 -7.62
CA VAL A 118 -6.90 22.12 -7.72
C VAL A 118 -6.95 20.88 -6.82
N LEU A 119 -8.08 20.70 -6.13
CA LEU A 119 -8.31 19.55 -5.27
C LEU A 119 -9.19 18.48 -5.97
N PRO A 120 -9.04 17.19 -5.61
CA PRO A 120 -8.06 16.65 -4.67
C PRO A 120 -6.65 16.67 -5.27
N VAL A 121 -5.63 16.82 -4.43
CA VAL A 121 -4.25 16.62 -4.88
C VAL A 121 -3.88 15.15 -4.75
N ILE A 122 -3.28 14.62 -5.81
CA ILE A 122 -2.96 13.20 -5.96
C ILE A 122 -1.48 13.09 -6.33
N PHE A 123 -0.71 12.45 -5.46
CA PHE A 123 0.71 12.23 -5.68
C PHE A 123 1.04 10.74 -5.47
N MET A 124 1.94 10.23 -6.30
CA MET A 124 2.53 8.91 -6.11
C MET A 124 3.96 9.10 -5.62
N PHE A 125 4.27 8.49 -4.48
CA PHE A 125 5.58 8.59 -3.86
C PHE A 125 6.25 7.23 -3.74
N LYS A 126 7.57 7.25 -3.71
CA LYS A 126 8.35 6.19 -3.08
C LYS A 126 8.79 6.65 -1.69
N VAL A 127 8.72 5.74 -0.71
CA VAL A 127 9.16 6.03 0.66
C VAL A 127 10.67 5.84 0.74
N ARG A 128 11.37 6.82 1.28
CA ARG A 128 12.83 6.78 1.41
C ARG A 128 13.24 5.83 2.54
N ALA A 129 14.39 5.20 2.37
CA ALA A 129 15.05 4.51 3.48
C ALA A 129 15.40 5.53 4.57
N GLY A 130 15.05 5.24 5.82
CA GLY A 130 15.24 6.14 6.95
C GLY A 130 14.14 7.19 7.15
N ALA A 131 13.03 7.10 6.40
CA ALA A 131 11.84 7.88 6.70
C ALA A 131 11.35 7.58 8.13
N ASP A 132 10.83 8.60 8.81
CA ASP A 132 10.11 8.45 10.07
C ASP A 132 8.79 7.72 9.81
N LEU A 133 8.65 6.53 10.37
CA LEU A 133 7.47 5.66 10.24
C LEU A 133 6.52 5.78 11.43
N THR A 134 6.68 6.80 12.27
CA THR A 134 5.90 6.98 13.50
C THR A 134 5.08 8.27 13.50
N SER A 135 5.49 9.28 12.73
CA SER A 135 4.77 10.55 12.64
C SER A 135 3.69 10.56 11.56
N ASP A 136 2.50 11.01 11.98
CA ASP A 136 1.34 11.35 11.16
C ASP A 136 1.19 12.88 10.95
N ASP A 137 2.20 13.67 11.32
CA ASP A 137 2.12 15.13 11.24
C ASP A 137 2.25 15.70 9.82
N SER A 138 2.14 17.02 9.71
CA SER A 138 2.22 17.74 8.43
C SER A 138 3.52 17.56 7.66
N THR A 139 4.60 17.11 8.32
CA THR A 139 5.91 16.87 7.72
C THR A 139 6.13 15.41 7.32
N ALA A 140 5.15 14.52 7.54
CA ALA A 140 5.27 13.09 7.26
C ALA A 140 5.63 12.75 5.80
N LEU A 141 5.42 13.68 4.87
CA LEU A 141 5.66 13.54 3.43
C LEU A 141 6.62 14.60 2.85
N ILE A 142 7.48 15.24 3.65
CA ILE A 142 8.47 16.20 3.10
C ILE A 142 9.54 15.50 2.25
N PRO A 143 10.36 16.22 1.45
CA PRO A 143 11.33 15.61 0.54
C PRO A 143 12.42 14.74 1.19
N THR A 144 12.63 14.80 2.50
CA THR A 144 13.53 13.88 3.21
C THR A 144 12.87 12.52 3.52
N GLN A 145 11.54 12.44 3.44
CA GLN A 145 10.73 11.25 3.75
C GLN A 145 10.35 10.47 2.49
N VAL A 146 10.10 11.16 1.38
CA VAL A 146 9.63 10.56 0.12
C VAL A 146 10.29 11.16 -1.12
N ASP A 147 10.25 10.45 -2.24
CA ASP A 147 10.71 10.88 -3.57
C ASP A 147 9.64 10.77 -4.66
#